data_AF-A0A9D8AUC9-F1
#
_entry.id   AF-A0A9D8AUC9-F1
#
_cell.length_a   1.000
_cell.length_b   1.000
_cell.length_c   1.000
_cell.angle_alpha   90.00
_cell.angle_beta   90.00
_cell.angle_gamma   90.00
#
_symmetry.space_group_name_H-M   'P 1'
#
loop_
_entity.id
_entity.type
_entity.pdbx_description
1 polymer ?
#
loop_
_entity_poly.entity_id
_entity_poly.type
_entity_poly.pdbx_seq_one_letter_code
_entity_poly.pdbx_strand_id
1 'polypeptide(L)'
;MPGASTDDYALLGVCGLYCGACYHYRASTPEGKHLLHEAAQQGRSTEGYACCGCRSDVLYVHPGCARCAIRACAESRGVLHCGLCDAFPCERLRAFQSDGRAHHVPVLGQLKALRRLEPEQWLEEQARRWTCACGAPFSWYERTCARCGAALDAYK
;
A
#
# COMPACT_ATOMS: atom_id res chain seq x y z
N MET A 1 26.39 11.90 3.32
CA MET A 1 24.92 11.86 3.51
C MET A 1 24.59 10.49 4.05
N PRO A 2 24.06 10.35 5.28
CA PRO A 2 23.66 9.04 5.77
C PRO A 2 22.48 8.60 4.90
N GLY A 3 22.70 7.56 4.09
CA GLY A 3 21.69 7.02 3.19
C GLY A 3 20.50 6.50 3.97
N ALA A 4 19.29 6.82 3.49
CA ALA A 4 18.04 6.33 4.04
C ALA A 4 18.13 4.81 4.27
N SER A 5 17.76 4.40 5.47
CA SER A 5 17.75 3.00 5.85
C SER A 5 16.58 2.31 5.13
N THR A 6 16.70 1.02 4.83
CA THR A 6 15.66 0.24 4.14
C THR A 6 14.31 0.22 4.88
N ASP A 7 14.28 0.64 6.16
CA ASP A 7 13.07 0.74 6.98
C ASP A 7 12.22 1.99 6.66
N ASP A 8 12.82 3.06 6.16
CA ASP A 8 12.14 4.34 5.89
C ASP A 8 11.08 4.22 4.76
N TYR A 9 11.20 3.18 3.93
CA TYR A 9 10.33 2.93 2.78
C TYR A 9 9.45 1.68 2.89
N ALA A 10 9.29 1.11 4.09
CA ALA A 10 8.49 -0.11 4.30
C ALA A 10 7.08 -0.03 3.66
N LEU A 11 6.49 1.18 3.66
CA LEU A 11 5.16 1.45 3.13
C LEU A 11 5.09 1.82 1.65
N LEU A 12 6.23 1.95 0.98
CA LEU A 12 6.33 2.29 -0.44
C LEU A 12 6.25 1.02 -1.29
N GLY A 13 5.07 0.77 -1.85
CA GLY A 13 4.85 -0.25 -2.88
C GLY A 13 5.72 -0.02 -4.10
N VAL A 14 6.54 -1.00 -4.49
CA VAL A 14 7.27 -0.93 -5.77
C VAL A 14 6.33 -0.71 -6.96
N CYS A 15 5.06 -1.12 -6.84
CA CYS A 15 4.01 -0.95 -7.83
C CYS A 15 3.30 0.41 -7.78
N GLY A 16 3.65 1.30 -6.84
CA GLY A 16 3.00 2.59 -6.64
C GLY A 16 1.81 2.56 -5.69
N LEU A 17 1.57 1.45 -4.98
CA LEU A 17 0.61 1.38 -3.88
C LEU A 17 1.23 1.88 -2.57
N TYR A 18 0.42 2.48 -1.71
CA TYR A 18 0.82 2.87 -0.36
C TYR A 18 0.33 1.84 0.67
N CYS A 19 1.23 1.08 1.29
CA CYS A 19 0.84 0.05 2.25
C CYS A 19 0.15 0.62 3.49
N GLY A 20 0.39 1.87 3.85
CA GLY A 20 -0.31 2.53 4.95
C GLY A 20 -1.83 2.64 4.73
N ALA A 21 -2.33 2.40 3.52
CA ALA A 21 -3.77 2.31 3.22
C ALA A 21 -4.22 0.89 2.84
N CYS A 22 -3.32 -0.10 2.89
CA CYS A 22 -3.65 -1.49 2.63
C CYS A 22 -4.44 -2.08 3.80
N TYR A 23 -5.57 -2.72 3.49
CA TYR A 23 -6.40 -3.41 4.48
C TYR A 23 -5.61 -4.39 5.36
N HIS A 24 -4.75 -5.22 4.76
CA HIS A 24 -4.00 -6.25 5.51
C HIS A 24 -2.93 -5.64 6.41
N TYR A 25 -2.22 -4.61 5.94
CA TYR A 25 -1.27 -3.87 6.75
C TYR A 25 -1.98 -3.18 7.91
N ARG A 26 -3.04 -2.41 7.63
CA ARG A 26 -3.83 -1.69 8.63
C ARG A 26 -4.38 -2.63 9.69
N ALA A 27 -4.95 -3.78 9.31
CA ALA A 27 -5.45 -4.78 10.24
C ALA A 27 -4.37 -5.42 11.13
N SER A 28 -3.09 -5.29 10.76
CA SER A 28 -1.94 -5.71 11.58
C SER A 28 -1.50 -4.63 12.60
N THR A 29 -2.09 -3.44 12.57
CA THR A 29 -1.77 -2.31 13.48
C THR A 29 -2.78 -2.19 14.62
N PRO A 30 -2.40 -1.61 15.78
CA PRO A 30 -3.31 -1.36 16.89
C PRO A 30 -4.56 -0.55 16.51
N GLU A 31 -4.43 0.44 15.62
CA GLU A 31 -5.52 1.30 15.16
C GLU A 31 -6.46 0.62 14.15
N GLY A 32 -6.09 -0.55 13.62
CA GLY A 32 -6.87 -1.28 12.62
C GLY A 32 -7.59 -2.52 13.17
N LYS A 33 -7.70 -2.68 14.49
CA LYS A 33 -8.38 -3.83 15.11
C LYS A 33 -9.81 -4.06 14.61
N HIS A 34 -10.52 -2.99 14.23
CA HIS A 34 -11.87 -3.10 13.64
C HIS A 34 -11.87 -3.86 12.31
N LEU A 35 -10.81 -3.72 11.52
CA LEU A 35 -10.65 -4.45 10.25
C LEU A 35 -10.44 -5.95 10.51
N LEU A 36 -9.66 -6.30 11.55
CA LEU A 36 -9.48 -7.70 11.93
C LEU A 36 -10.80 -8.34 12.43
N HIS A 37 -11.57 -7.58 13.20
CA HIS A 37 -12.91 -7.99 13.62
C HIS A 37 -13.86 -8.19 12.43
N GLU A 38 -13.86 -7.26 11.48
CA GLU A 38 -14.63 -7.38 10.24
C GLU A 38 -14.23 -8.63 9.44
N ALA A 39 -12.92 -8.91 9.32
CA ALA A 39 -12.43 -10.11 8.66
C ALA A 39 -12.98 -11.38 9.33
N ALA A 40 -12.95 -11.44 10.65
CA ALA A 40 -13.48 -12.57 11.41
C ALA A 40 -15.00 -12.76 11.19
N GLN A 41 -15.77 -11.67 11.19
CA GLN A 41 -17.21 -11.70 10.90
C GLN A 41 -17.53 -12.18 9.49
N GLN A 42 -16.62 -11.94 8.53
CA GLN A 42 -16.71 -12.44 7.16
C GLN A 42 -16.18 -13.89 7.02
N GLY A 43 -15.87 -14.57 8.13
CA GLY A 43 -15.37 -15.94 8.13
C GLY A 43 -13.93 -16.08 7.62
N ARG A 44 -13.17 -14.98 7.55
CA ARG A 44 -11.76 -15.01 7.13
C ARG A 44 -10.90 -15.36 8.33
N SER A 45 -9.85 -16.16 8.10
CA SER A 45 -8.84 -16.41 9.13
C SER A 45 -8.20 -15.09 9.57
N THR A 46 -8.07 -14.91 10.88
CA THR A 46 -7.38 -13.80 11.53
C THR A 46 -5.89 -14.09 11.73
N GLU A 47 -5.42 -15.27 11.32
CA GLU A 47 -4.00 -15.61 11.33
C GLU A 47 -3.24 -14.85 10.22
N GLY A 48 -1.98 -14.51 10.50
CA GLY A 48 -1.08 -13.90 9.51
C GLY A 48 -1.23 -12.38 9.33
N TYR A 49 -2.10 -11.71 10.09
CA TYR A 49 -2.14 -10.24 10.19
C TYR A 49 -0.96 -9.70 11.02
N ALA A 50 0.24 -9.83 10.47
CA ALA A 50 1.50 -9.35 11.03
C ALA A 50 2.30 -8.51 10.00
N CYS A 51 1.65 -8.01 8.96
CA CYS A 51 2.32 -7.35 7.85
C CYS A 51 2.96 -6.02 8.29
N CYS A 52 4.25 -5.84 8.02
CA CYS A 52 5.02 -4.63 8.32
C CYS A 52 5.27 -3.75 7.08
N GLY A 53 4.64 -4.06 5.95
CA GLY A 53 4.77 -3.31 4.70
C GLY A 53 5.48 -4.11 3.61
N CYS A 54 5.20 -3.78 2.35
CA CYS A 54 5.60 -4.64 1.22
C CYS A 54 7.12 -4.74 0.98
N ARG A 55 7.89 -3.80 1.56
CA ARG A 55 9.36 -3.77 1.54
C ARG A 55 10.00 -4.32 2.82
N SER A 56 9.20 -4.75 3.79
CA SER A 56 9.68 -5.45 4.98
C SER A 56 9.75 -6.96 4.74
N ASP A 57 10.47 -7.65 5.63
CA ASP A 57 10.53 -9.12 5.63
C ASP A 57 9.27 -9.78 6.17
N VAL A 58 8.38 -9.01 6.83
CA VAL A 58 7.15 -9.53 7.43
C VAL A 58 5.94 -9.12 6.61
N LEU A 59 5.38 -10.07 5.87
CA LEU A 59 4.33 -9.83 4.88
C LEU A 59 3.04 -10.56 5.26
N TYR A 60 1.91 -10.04 4.78
CA TYR A 60 0.65 -10.78 4.85
C TYR A 60 0.72 -12.07 4.02
N VAL A 61 0.15 -13.15 4.55
CA VAL A 61 0.23 -14.52 3.99
C VAL A 61 -0.39 -14.67 2.60
N HIS A 62 -1.24 -13.73 2.17
CA HIS A 62 -1.88 -13.79 0.86
C HIS A 62 -0.83 -13.81 -0.28
N PRO A 63 -0.99 -14.65 -1.33
CA PRO A 63 0.00 -14.77 -2.41
C PRO A 63 0.34 -13.46 -3.11
N GLY A 64 -0.62 -12.53 -3.21
CA GLY A 64 -0.40 -11.18 -3.75
C GLY A 64 0.64 -10.36 -2.98
N CYS A 65 0.93 -10.70 -1.72
CA CYS A 65 1.97 -10.09 -0.90
C CYS A 65 3.17 -11.03 -0.72
N ALA A 66 2.92 -12.28 -0.28
CA ALA A 66 3.98 -13.24 0.03
C ALA A 66 4.77 -13.72 -1.19
N ARG A 67 4.15 -13.72 -2.39
CA ARG A 67 4.76 -14.19 -3.66
C ARG A 67 4.55 -13.17 -4.79
N CYS A 68 4.67 -11.88 -4.47
CA CYS A 68 4.39 -10.80 -5.42
C CYS A 68 5.42 -10.77 -6.58
N ALA A 69 4.98 -11.12 -7.79
CA ALA A 69 5.83 -11.11 -8.98
C ALA A 69 6.32 -9.69 -9.38
N ILE A 70 5.56 -8.64 -9.07
CA ILE A 70 5.99 -7.25 -9.33
C ILE A 70 7.15 -6.87 -8.42
N ARG A 71 7.10 -7.27 -7.14
CA ARG A 71 8.20 -7.04 -6.19
C ARG A 71 9.46 -7.78 -6.58
N ALA A 72 9.36 -9.08 -6.85
CA ALA A 72 10.49 -9.88 -7.31
C ALA A 72 11.14 -9.31 -8.58
N CYS A 73 10.33 -8.78 -9.51
CA CYS A 73 10.82 -8.12 -10.73
C CYS A 73 11.52 -6.77 -10.45
N ALA A 74 11.06 -5.99 -9.47
CA ALA A 74 11.69 -4.73 -9.10
C ALA A 74 13.04 -4.98 -8.41
N GLU A 75 13.08 -5.96 -7.50
CA GLU A 75 14.30 -6.41 -6.82
C GLU A 75 15.34 -6.91 -7.82
N SER A 76 14.98 -7.80 -8.76
CA SER A 76 15.92 -8.32 -9.76
C SER A 76 16.47 -7.26 -10.72
N ARG A 77 15.75 -6.13 -10.87
CA ARG A 77 16.18 -4.98 -11.66
C ARG A 77 16.88 -3.90 -10.84
N GLY A 78 16.96 -4.05 -9.51
CA GLY A 78 17.57 -3.07 -8.62
C GLY A 78 16.86 -1.72 -8.59
N VAL A 79 15.55 -1.65 -8.87
CA VAL A 79 14.79 -0.39 -8.88
C VAL A 79 13.99 -0.18 -7.60
N LEU A 80 14.01 1.05 -7.07
CA LEU A 80 13.22 1.41 -5.88
C LEU A 80 11.71 1.36 -6.14
N HIS A 81 11.26 1.70 -7.32
CA HIS A 81 9.88 1.48 -7.74
C HIS A 81 9.84 1.31 -9.24
N CYS A 82 8.78 0.70 -9.73
CA CYS A 82 8.63 0.39 -11.14
C CYS A 82 8.63 1.63 -12.04
N GLY A 83 8.40 2.83 -11.50
CA GLY A 83 8.47 4.10 -12.25
C GLY A 83 9.89 4.47 -12.70
N LEU A 84 10.92 3.92 -12.04
CA LEU A 84 12.33 4.08 -12.43
C LEU A 84 12.80 3.01 -13.44
N CYS A 85 11.96 2.03 -13.76
CA CYS A 85 12.31 0.99 -14.72
C CYS A 85 12.25 1.55 -16.15
N ASP A 86 13.23 1.22 -16.99
CA ASP A 86 13.26 1.63 -18.40
C ASP A 86 12.07 1.07 -19.20
N ALA A 87 11.54 -0.08 -18.77
CA ALA A 87 10.36 -0.70 -19.38
C ALA A 87 9.03 -0.08 -18.91
N PHE A 88 9.06 0.99 -18.10
CA PHE A 88 7.85 1.59 -17.55
C PHE A 88 7.09 2.45 -18.59
N PRO A 89 5.75 2.29 -18.72
CA PRO A 89 4.90 1.27 -18.10
C PRO A 89 4.86 -0.05 -18.91
N CYS A 90 5.18 -1.17 -18.26
CA CYS A 90 5.17 -2.50 -18.88
C CYS A 90 3.78 -3.18 -18.80
N GLU A 91 3.57 -4.23 -19.59
CA GLU A 91 2.31 -5.00 -19.59
C GLU A 91 1.90 -5.52 -18.21
N ARG A 92 2.86 -5.99 -17.40
CA ARG A 92 2.56 -6.49 -16.04
C ARG A 92 1.89 -5.43 -15.18
N LEU A 93 2.35 -4.17 -15.26
CA LEU A 93 1.76 -3.06 -14.50
C LEU A 93 0.42 -2.62 -15.08
N ARG A 94 0.27 -2.67 -16.41
CA ARG A 94 -1.01 -2.37 -17.07
C ARG A 94 -2.08 -3.40 -16.67
N ALA A 95 -1.73 -4.68 -16.71
CA ALA A 95 -2.59 -5.77 -16.25
C ALA A 95 -2.94 -5.63 -14.77
N PHE A 96 -1.96 -5.26 -13.93
CA PHE A 96 -2.19 -4.99 -12.52
C PHE A 96 -3.17 -3.82 -12.30
N GLN A 97 -3.01 -2.72 -13.04
CA GLN A 97 -3.92 -1.56 -12.99
C GLN A 97 -5.35 -1.93 -13.38
N SER A 98 -5.52 -2.85 -14.34
CA SER A 98 -6.83 -3.20 -14.91
C SER A 98 -7.41 -4.52 -14.38
N ASP A 99 -6.97 -5.01 -13.22
CA ASP A 99 -7.42 -6.30 -12.66
C ASP A 99 -8.79 -6.24 -11.94
N GLY A 100 -9.48 -5.09 -12.03
CA GLY A 100 -10.79 -4.86 -11.43
C GLY A 100 -10.76 -4.36 -9.98
N ARG A 101 -9.59 -4.18 -9.35
CA ARG A 101 -9.49 -3.65 -7.98
C ARG A 101 -9.33 -2.13 -8.00
N ALA A 102 -10.23 -1.42 -7.31
CA ALA A 102 -10.26 0.05 -7.31
C ALA A 102 -8.92 0.71 -6.91
N HIS A 103 -8.26 0.20 -5.86
CA HIS A 103 -6.96 0.70 -5.42
C HIS A 103 -5.81 0.47 -6.41
N HIS A 104 -5.97 -0.41 -7.40
CA HIS A 104 -4.98 -0.63 -8.45
C HIS A 104 -5.11 0.36 -9.61
N VAL A 105 -6.29 0.94 -9.86
CA VAL A 105 -6.52 1.91 -10.94
C VAL A 105 -5.52 3.08 -10.94
N PRO A 106 -5.14 3.70 -9.80
CA PRO A 106 -4.22 4.85 -9.80
C PRO A 106 -2.74 4.48 -9.94
N VAL A 107 -2.34 3.19 -9.95
CA VAL A 107 -0.93 2.77 -9.79
C VAL A 107 0.03 3.38 -10.81
N LEU A 108 -0.35 3.47 -12.09
CA LEU A 108 0.51 4.12 -13.10
C LEU A 108 0.64 5.63 -12.87
N GLY A 109 -0.41 6.28 -12.36
CA GLY A 109 -0.36 7.69 -11.96
C GLY A 109 0.59 7.88 -10.77
N GLN A 110 0.47 7.03 -9.75
CA GLN A 110 1.32 7.05 -8.57
C GLN A 110 2.80 6.82 -8.91
N LEU A 111 3.09 5.88 -9.82
CA LEU A 111 4.46 5.63 -10.28
C LEU A 111 5.03 6.80 -11.10
N LYS A 112 4.21 7.53 -11.86
CA LYS A 112 4.62 8.78 -12.53
C LYS A 112 4.91 9.89 -11.52
N ALA A 113 4.12 9.99 -10.44
CA ALA A 113 4.37 10.94 -9.36
C ALA A 113 5.68 10.62 -8.63
N LEU A 114 5.89 9.35 -8.23
CA LEU A 114 7.14 8.88 -7.63
C LEU A 114 8.38 9.10 -8.50
N ARG A 115 8.25 9.18 -9.83
CA ARG A 115 9.38 9.51 -10.72
C ARG A 115 9.77 11.00 -10.65
N ARG A 116 8.87 11.86 -10.19
CA ARG A 116 9.05 13.32 -10.14
C ARG A 116 9.31 13.83 -8.72
N LEU A 117 8.87 13.08 -7.72
CA LEU A 117 8.98 13.41 -6.30
C LEU A 117 10.05 12.54 -5.66
N GLU A 118 10.63 13.03 -4.56
CA GLU A 118 11.40 12.16 -3.68
C GLU A 118 10.47 11.15 -2.99
N PRO A 119 10.91 9.90 -2.73
CA PRO A 119 10.12 8.86 -2.07
C PRO A 119 9.46 9.30 -0.76
N GLU A 120 10.16 10.08 0.05
CA GLU A 120 9.70 10.61 1.34
C GLU A 120 8.53 11.58 1.16
N GLN A 121 8.63 12.49 0.19
CA GLN A 121 7.56 13.44 -0.13
C GLN A 121 6.30 12.70 -0.58
N TRP A 122 6.47 11.70 -1.45
CA TRP A 122 5.33 10.89 -1.88
C TRP A 122 4.70 10.13 -0.70
N LEU A 123 5.50 9.57 0.20
CA LEU A 123 5.01 8.87 1.39
C LEU A 123 4.22 9.81 2.31
N GLU A 124 4.71 11.03 2.54
CA GLU A 124 4.02 12.04 3.33
C GLU A 124 2.67 12.43 2.69
N GLU A 125 2.65 12.65 1.38
CA GLU A 125 1.41 12.93 0.64
C GLU A 125 0.39 11.79 0.76
N GLN A 126 0.85 10.53 0.66
CA GLN A 126 -0.03 9.38 0.83
C GLN A 126 -0.51 9.24 2.28
N ALA A 127 0.37 9.42 3.27
CA ALA A 127 -0.01 9.37 4.68
C ALA A 127 -1.11 10.40 4.99
N ARG A 128 -0.97 11.62 4.48
CA ARG A 128 -1.99 12.68 4.60
C ARG A 128 -3.29 12.31 3.88
N ARG A 129 -3.21 11.79 2.65
CA ARG A 129 -4.39 11.37 1.86
C ARG A 129 -5.22 10.31 2.59
N TRP A 130 -4.56 9.38 3.27
CA TRP A 130 -5.18 8.21 3.91
C TRP A 130 -5.39 8.38 5.42
N THR A 131 -5.48 9.64 5.87
CA THR A 131 -5.74 10.02 7.25
C THR A 131 -6.98 10.90 7.34
N CYS A 132 -7.93 10.52 8.20
CA CYS A 132 -9.13 11.30 8.46
C CYS A 132 -8.76 12.65 9.10
N ALA A 133 -9.61 13.66 8.97
CA ALA A 133 -9.45 14.95 9.66
C ALA A 133 -9.31 14.81 11.19
N CYS A 134 -9.82 13.74 11.80
CA CYS A 134 -9.64 13.44 13.22
C CYS A 134 -8.28 12.81 13.56
N GLY A 135 -7.39 12.63 12.58
CA GLY A 135 -6.08 12.01 12.72
C GLY A 135 -6.08 10.48 12.63
N ALA A 136 -7.23 9.83 12.45
CA ALA A 136 -7.28 8.37 12.32
C ALA A 136 -6.92 7.90 10.90
N PRO A 137 -5.93 7.00 10.73
CA PRO A 137 -5.63 6.40 9.45
C PRO A 137 -6.72 5.40 9.01
N PHE A 138 -6.99 5.36 7.71
CA PHE A 138 -8.00 4.48 7.11
C PHE A 138 -7.49 3.77 5.86
N SER A 139 -8.11 2.64 5.54
CA SER A 139 -7.77 1.80 4.40
C SER A 139 -8.55 2.16 3.14
N TRP A 140 -8.09 1.64 2.00
CA TRP A 140 -8.68 1.79 0.66
C TRP A 140 -10.18 1.49 0.54
N TYR A 141 -10.75 0.73 1.47
CA TYR A 141 -12.12 0.23 1.38
C TYR A 141 -13.06 0.84 2.43
N GLU A 142 -12.53 1.63 3.35
CA GLU A 142 -13.34 2.28 4.38
C GLU A 142 -14.04 3.50 3.80
N ARG A 143 -15.37 3.56 3.98
CA ARG A 143 -16.21 4.71 3.60
C ARG A 143 -16.55 5.62 4.78
N THR A 144 -16.32 5.14 5.99
CA THR A 144 -16.62 5.84 7.24
C THR A 144 -15.48 5.65 8.21
N CYS A 145 -15.06 6.71 8.88
CA CYS A 145 -13.97 6.66 9.85
C CYS A 145 -14.36 5.83 11.07
N ALA A 146 -13.62 4.77 11.36
CA ALA A 146 -13.85 3.93 12.54
C ALA A 146 -13.67 4.66 13.88
N ARG A 147 -12.98 5.82 13.90
CA ARG A 147 -12.77 6.61 15.12
C ARG A 147 -13.87 7.66 15.36
N CYS A 148 -14.20 8.48 14.35
CA CYS A 148 -15.10 9.61 14.53
C CYS A 148 -16.42 9.53 13.74
N GLY A 149 -16.64 8.47 12.95
CA GLY A 149 -17.86 8.29 12.17
C GLY A 149 -18.01 9.22 10.95
N ALA A 150 -17.04 10.08 10.66
CA ALA A 150 -17.08 10.95 9.48
C ALA A 150 -17.02 10.14 8.18
N ALA A 151 -17.69 10.61 7.14
CA ALA A 151 -17.55 10.04 5.79
C ALA A 151 -16.11 10.23 5.29
N LEU A 152 -15.53 9.16 4.74
CA LEU A 152 -14.20 9.12 4.16
C LEU A 152 -14.29 9.17 2.64
N ASP A 153 -13.35 9.86 2.03
CA ASP A 153 -13.29 10.00 0.58
C ASP A 153 -12.04 9.30 0.02
N ALA A 154 -12.15 7.99 -0.18
CA ALA A 154 -11.01 7.15 -0.58
C ALA A 154 -10.55 7.41 -2.03
N TYR A 155 -11.41 7.93 -2.92
CA TYR A 155 -11.13 7.97 -4.37
C TYR A 155 -11.58 9.25 -5.10
N LYS A 156 -11.69 10.39 -4.42
CA LYS A 156 -11.72 11.70 -5.11
C LYS A 156 -10.50 11.90 -6.02
#